data_AF-A0A955D8P3-F1
#
_entry.id   AF-A0A955D8P3-F1
#
_cell.length_a   1.000
_cell.length_b   1.000
_cell.length_c   1.000
_cell.angle_alpha   90.00
_cell.angle_beta   90.00
_cell.angle_gamma   90.00
#
_symmetry.space_group_name_H-M   'P 1'
#
loop_
_entity.id
_entity.type
_entity.pdbx_description
1 polymer ?
#
loop_
_entity_poly.entity_id
_entity_poly.type
_entity_poly.pdbx_seq_one_letter_code
_entity_poly.pdbx_strand_id
1 'polypeptide(L)'
;MSSVIASALACFFAAATTGAVQLPGEGGLLIVAPASLAPALEEFVAFKAERLPTTLVTLEAALAGGDAMGACADDAERLKRWLHARWGEGGVGYVLLVGDADVMPVRYMALDRRTEAAFNYAFYPTDLYYADLARADGSFDDWNARRDGFHAGYFGEVRGDQHKDDPINFDAVDYRPDVGLGRWPVSTPGQVAIVAGKTMAYERGVEEGRVPARAGMFMVSGWVDVRSRMDPWGASLPTGWRFDRFYDGGAVDGTDLPRPNEGAVVDLLREGVGLVVHAGHGSDDSWHNSLRTRSIARLDGQAVTPIVMSVGCSTARFSTLPPYDGYEDVLGVSHAGTNDGEVFDRPPPPPSCYARGPFNRTGLGERLLRDGPNGAVAYIGCVTGSQPCALTLAEGFVGAIGRGGGREAGSGADGGGESASIEPVRLGDCWRAAVTHYYDAEGLATIEPTPSWYPGSIFFQGMKFMLFGDPSVPLPGVVADAAP
;
A
#
# COMPACT_ATOMS: atom_id res chain seq x y z
N MET A 1 26.61 16.86 46.68
CA MET A 1 27.51 15.94 45.96
C MET A 1 26.64 15.05 45.12
N SER A 2 26.66 15.32 43.82
CA SER A 2 25.79 14.77 42.78
C SER A 2 26.23 13.37 42.36
N SER A 3 25.28 12.53 41.94
CA SER A 3 25.50 11.52 40.90
C SER A 3 24.15 10.99 40.42
N VAL A 4 23.58 11.66 39.42
CA VAL A 4 22.54 11.10 38.54
C VAL A 4 23.27 10.62 37.30
N ILE A 5 23.16 9.32 37.03
CA ILE A 5 23.67 8.68 35.81
C ILE A 5 22.69 9.01 34.70
N ALA A 6 23.10 9.84 33.74
CA ALA A 6 22.43 10.05 32.48
C ALA A 6 23.03 9.09 31.45
N SER A 7 22.26 8.07 31.04
CA SER A 7 22.56 7.32 29.82
C SER A 7 22.08 8.14 28.63
N ALA A 8 23.01 8.67 27.85
CA ALA A 8 22.73 9.31 26.58
C ALA A 8 22.48 8.24 25.51
N LEU A 9 21.24 8.10 25.05
CA LEU A 9 20.94 7.45 23.77
C LEU A 9 21.42 8.39 22.65
N ALA A 10 22.45 8.00 21.92
CA ALA A 10 22.87 8.67 20.71
C ALA A 10 21.94 8.25 19.56
N CYS A 11 20.90 9.03 19.26
CA CYS A 11 20.23 8.97 17.97
C CYS A 11 21.23 9.43 16.89
N PHE A 12 21.74 8.50 16.09
CA PHE A 12 22.58 8.83 14.94
C PHE A 12 21.71 9.49 13.86
N PHE A 13 21.71 10.82 13.84
CA PHE A 13 21.35 11.58 12.65
C PHE A 13 22.51 11.47 11.65
N ALA A 14 22.34 10.64 10.63
CA ALA A 14 23.21 10.69 9.46
C ALA A 14 22.85 11.94 8.65
N ALA A 15 23.48 13.07 8.97
CA ALA A 15 23.67 14.13 7.99
C ALA A 15 24.56 13.55 6.87
N ALA A 16 23.99 13.39 5.68
CA ALA A 16 24.61 12.75 4.53
C ALA A 16 26.04 13.27 4.27
N THR A 17 27.03 12.48 4.70
CA THR A 17 28.44 12.62 4.31
C THR A 17 29.00 11.22 4.07
N THR A 18 28.69 10.61 2.93
CA THR A 18 29.40 9.46 2.31
C THR A 18 29.75 8.22 3.17
N GLY A 19 29.31 8.12 4.43
CA GLY A 19 29.44 6.95 5.28
C GLY A 19 28.36 5.93 4.95
N ALA A 20 28.70 4.64 5.08
CA ALA A 20 27.76 3.53 4.89
C ALA A 20 26.51 3.74 5.78
N VAL A 21 25.33 3.77 5.16
CA VAL A 21 24.05 3.78 5.89
C VAL A 21 23.98 2.48 6.68
N GLN A 22 23.81 2.58 8.00
CA GLN A 22 23.65 1.39 8.83
C GLN A 22 22.22 0.85 8.67
N LEU A 23 22.11 -0.37 8.16
CA LEU A 23 20.83 -1.06 8.02
C LEU A 23 20.20 -1.36 9.38
N PRO A 24 18.86 -1.43 9.44
CA PRO A 24 18.18 -1.67 10.71
C PRO A 24 18.47 -3.08 11.26
N GLY A 25 18.74 -4.07 10.41
CA GLY A 25 18.95 -5.47 10.80
C GLY A 25 17.81 -6.36 10.29
N GLU A 26 17.94 -7.68 10.43
CA GLU A 26 16.99 -8.62 9.83
C GLU A 26 15.53 -8.32 10.23
N GLY A 27 14.64 -8.16 9.24
CA GLY A 27 13.23 -7.82 9.48
C GLY A 27 12.96 -6.36 9.89
N GLY A 28 13.94 -5.46 9.83
CA GLY A 28 13.80 -4.06 10.24
C GLY A 28 12.97 -3.18 9.30
N LEU A 29 12.61 -1.99 9.79
CA LEU A 29 11.91 -0.93 9.06
C LEU A 29 12.90 0.07 8.46
N LEU A 30 12.84 0.24 7.15
CA LEU A 30 13.55 1.28 6.43
C LEU A 30 12.58 2.40 6.03
N ILE A 31 12.80 3.60 6.55
CA ILE A 31 11.99 4.78 6.23
C ILE A 31 12.75 5.61 5.20
N VAL A 32 12.12 5.92 4.07
CA VAL A 32 12.66 6.82 3.04
C VAL A 32 11.79 8.07 2.96
N ALA A 33 12.37 9.24 3.15
CA ALA A 33 11.65 10.52 3.13
C ALA A 33 12.49 11.61 2.45
N PRO A 34 11.90 12.58 1.73
CA PRO A 34 12.63 13.77 1.29
C PRO A 34 13.33 14.46 2.47
N ALA A 35 14.51 15.03 2.25
CA ALA A 35 15.26 15.71 3.30
C ALA A 35 14.45 16.82 3.99
N SER A 36 13.51 17.44 3.27
CA SER A 36 12.59 18.46 3.80
C SER A 36 11.55 17.92 4.79
N LEU A 37 11.23 16.63 4.75
CA LEU A 37 10.26 15.97 5.63
C LEU A 37 10.93 15.22 6.79
N ALA A 38 12.21 14.85 6.64
CA ALA A 38 12.97 14.07 7.62
C ALA A 38 12.94 14.64 9.05
N PRO A 39 13.07 15.97 9.31
CA PRO A 39 13.02 16.51 10.67
C PRO A 39 11.67 16.29 11.38
N ALA A 40 10.57 16.11 10.64
CA ALA A 40 9.27 15.83 11.25
C ALA A 40 9.10 14.35 11.67
N LEU A 41 10.06 13.49 11.33
CA LEU A 41 10.05 12.06 11.66
C LEU A 41 10.87 11.71 12.91
N GLU A 42 11.58 12.67 13.53
CA GLU A 42 12.52 12.39 14.62
C GLU A 42 11.89 11.62 15.79
N GLU A 43 10.75 12.10 16.27
CA GLU A 43 10.00 11.45 17.35
C GLU A 43 9.50 10.06 16.93
N PHE A 44 9.01 9.95 15.69
CA PHE A 44 8.50 8.68 15.15
C PHE A 44 9.61 7.63 15.04
N VAL A 45 10.78 8.00 14.51
CA VAL A 45 11.93 7.09 14.39
C VAL A 45 12.39 6.62 15.77
N ALA A 46 12.47 7.53 16.75
CA ALA A 46 12.81 7.16 18.12
C ALA A 46 11.80 6.18 18.72
N PHE A 47 10.49 6.46 18.53
CA PHE A 47 9.41 5.58 18.98
C PHE A 47 9.48 4.18 18.33
N LYS A 48 9.76 4.11 17.02
CA LYS A 48 9.86 2.83 16.30
C LYS A 48 11.12 2.07 16.68
N ALA A 49 12.26 2.73 16.88
CA ALA A 49 13.52 2.10 17.25
C ALA A 49 13.46 1.33 18.59
N GLU A 50 12.53 1.68 19.49
CA GLU A 50 12.26 0.93 20.72
C GLU A 50 11.50 -0.40 20.48
N ARG A 51 10.86 -0.55 19.32
CA ARG A 51 9.92 -1.66 18.99
C ARG A 51 10.40 -2.55 17.86
N LEU A 52 11.10 -1.96 16.90
CA LEU A 52 11.59 -2.60 15.69
C LEU A 52 12.85 -1.86 15.24
N PRO A 53 13.93 -2.57 14.85
CA PRO A 53 15.08 -1.89 14.30
C PRO A 53 14.67 -1.00 13.12
N THR A 54 14.99 0.29 13.20
CA THR A 54 14.45 1.31 12.29
C THR A 54 15.54 2.24 11.84
N THR A 55 15.64 2.47 10.53
CA THR A 55 16.58 3.42 9.92
C THR A 55 15.82 4.41 9.05
N LEU A 56 16.08 5.71 9.24
CA LEU A 56 15.63 6.77 8.35
C LEU A 56 16.73 7.13 7.36
N VAL A 57 16.38 7.19 6.07
CA VAL A 57 17.27 7.63 4.99
C VAL A 57 16.56 8.72 4.19
N THR A 58 17.30 9.75 3.80
CA THR A 58 16.73 10.76 2.92
C THR A 58 16.57 10.22 1.51
N LEU A 59 15.50 10.59 0.81
CA LEU A 59 15.27 10.20 -0.57
C LEU A 59 16.48 10.56 -1.44
N GLU A 60 17.04 11.75 -1.27
CA GLU A 60 18.21 12.22 -2.02
C GLU A 60 19.43 11.31 -1.84
N ALA A 61 19.64 10.78 -0.63
CA ALA A 61 20.74 9.84 -0.36
C ALA A 61 20.46 8.46 -0.99
N ALA A 62 19.20 7.99 -0.94
CA ALA A 62 18.79 6.75 -1.59
C ALA A 62 18.97 6.84 -3.12
N LEU A 63 18.53 7.95 -3.74
CA LEU A 63 18.67 8.20 -5.17
C LEU A 63 20.14 8.27 -5.61
N ALA A 64 20.98 9.00 -4.86
CA ALA A 64 22.42 9.05 -5.13
C ALA A 64 23.09 7.67 -5.00
N GLY A 65 22.62 6.85 -4.05
CA GLY A 65 23.06 5.47 -3.90
C GLY A 65 22.64 4.58 -5.07
N GLY A 66 21.43 4.77 -5.61
CA GLY A 66 20.95 4.07 -6.81
C GLY A 66 21.75 4.42 -8.07
N ASP A 67 22.10 5.69 -8.26
CA ASP A 67 22.95 6.14 -9.38
C ASP A 67 24.34 5.48 -9.38
N ALA A 68 24.88 5.20 -8.19
CA ALA A 68 26.16 4.50 -8.06
C ALA A 68 26.10 3.02 -8.50
N MET A 69 24.89 2.46 -8.73
CA MET A 69 24.69 1.05 -9.11
C MET A 69 24.52 0.84 -10.62
N GLY A 70 24.46 1.91 -11.42
CA GLY A 70 24.37 1.83 -12.87
C GLY A 70 23.48 2.91 -13.47
N ALA A 71 23.32 2.86 -14.80
CA ALA A 71 22.39 3.74 -15.49
C ALA A 71 20.95 3.38 -15.10
N CYS A 72 20.21 4.36 -14.58
CA CYS A 72 18.80 4.27 -14.25
C CYS A 72 17.99 5.12 -15.23
N ALA A 73 16.78 4.71 -15.57
CA ALA A 73 15.88 5.51 -16.41
C ALA A 73 15.41 6.80 -15.72
N ASP A 74 15.08 6.72 -14.43
CA ASP A 74 14.54 7.81 -13.63
C ASP A 74 14.74 7.57 -12.12
N ASP A 75 14.23 8.48 -11.29
CA ASP A 75 14.32 8.40 -9.82
C ASP A 75 13.56 7.21 -9.22
N ALA A 76 12.50 6.74 -9.87
CA ALA A 76 11.81 5.54 -9.41
C ALA A 76 12.72 4.30 -9.54
N GLU A 77 13.44 4.15 -10.67
CA GLU A 77 14.40 3.04 -10.82
C GLU A 77 15.59 3.20 -9.87
N ARG A 78 16.12 4.41 -9.68
CA ARG A 78 17.21 4.68 -8.71
C ARG A 78 16.81 4.24 -7.31
N LEU A 79 15.62 4.62 -6.86
CA LEU A 79 15.11 4.24 -5.55
C LEU A 79 14.97 2.71 -5.44
N LYS A 80 14.35 2.05 -6.43
CA LYS A 80 14.16 0.59 -6.41
C LYS A 80 15.49 -0.16 -6.40
N ARG A 81 16.48 0.24 -7.21
CA ARG A 81 17.84 -0.37 -7.21
C ARG A 81 18.51 -0.24 -5.86
N TRP A 82 18.40 0.94 -5.25
CA TRP A 82 18.95 1.16 -3.92
C TRP A 82 18.26 0.27 -2.87
N LEU A 83 16.93 0.14 -2.91
CA LEU A 83 16.17 -0.76 -2.03
C LEU A 83 16.55 -2.23 -2.23
N HIS A 84 16.68 -2.70 -3.48
CA HIS A 84 17.11 -4.08 -3.80
C HIS A 84 18.48 -4.40 -3.18
N ALA A 85 19.44 -3.49 -3.31
CA ALA A 85 20.76 -3.68 -2.71
C ALA A 85 20.72 -3.73 -1.17
N ARG A 86 19.91 -2.86 -0.52
CA ARG A 86 19.72 -2.88 0.94
C ARG A 86 19.01 -4.14 1.42
N TRP A 87 18.04 -4.63 0.64
CA TRP A 87 17.35 -5.89 0.91
C TRP A 87 18.30 -7.10 0.78
N GLY A 88 19.14 -7.14 -0.27
CA GLY A 88 20.12 -8.22 -0.48
C GLY A 88 21.22 -8.31 0.60
N GLU A 89 21.41 -7.25 1.39
CA GLU A 89 22.28 -7.22 2.57
C GLU A 89 21.60 -7.83 3.82
N GLY A 90 20.34 -8.29 3.72
CA GLY A 90 19.61 -9.04 4.73
C GLY A 90 18.92 -8.21 5.82
N GLY A 91 18.97 -6.88 5.72
CA GLY A 91 18.57 -5.97 6.81
C GLY A 91 17.24 -5.23 6.64
N VAL A 92 16.39 -5.57 5.67
CA VAL A 92 15.14 -4.83 5.38
C VAL A 92 13.97 -5.79 5.23
N GLY A 93 13.05 -5.76 6.19
CA GLY A 93 11.77 -6.49 6.10
C GLY A 93 10.61 -5.60 5.66
N TYR A 94 10.66 -4.32 6.05
CA TYR A 94 9.61 -3.34 5.79
C TYR A 94 10.20 -2.04 5.24
N VAL A 95 9.47 -1.41 4.32
CA VAL A 95 9.84 -0.11 3.75
C VAL A 95 8.66 0.86 3.87
N LEU A 96 8.89 2.01 4.49
CA LEU A 96 7.92 3.10 4.55
C LEU A 96 8.39 4.27 3.70
N LEU A 97 7.66 4.57 2.63
CA LEU A 97 7.86 5.76 1.80
C LEU A 97 7.09 6.94 2.39
N VAL A 98 7.78 7.93 2.95
CA VAL A 98 7.15 9.14 3.50
C VAL A 98 7.24 10.26 2.48
N GLY A 99 6.16 10.42 1.70
CA GLY A 99 6.04 11.43 0.67
C GLY A 99 4.88 11.13 -0.27
N ASP A 100 4.15 12.17 -0.67
CA ASP A 100 3.12 12.10 -1.69
C ASP A 100 3.73 12.08 -3.11
N ALA A 101 2.89 11.91 -4.14
CA ALA A 101 3.34 11.77 -5.53
C ALA A 101 4.12 12.99 -6.08
N ASP A 102 4.04 14.15 -5.42
CA ASP A 102 4.77 15.36 -5.80
C ASP A 102 6.23 15.40 -5.28
N VAL A 103 6.53 14.66 -4.20
CA VAL A 103 7.83 14.69 -3.51
C VAL A 103 8.50 13.33 -3.36
N MET A 104 7.81 12.22 -3.63
CA MET A 104 8.34 10.87 -3.58
C MET A 104 7.99 10.15 -4.89
N PRO A 105 8.98 9.58 -5.61
CA PRO A 105 8.76 9.05 -6.93
C PRO A 105 7.71 7.93 -6.94
N VAL A 106 6.94 7.90 -8.02
CA VAL A 106 5.88 6.95 -8.33
C VAL A 106 6.27 6.22 -9.59
N ARG A 107 6.17 4.90 -9.58
CA ARG A 107 6.21 4.13 -10.81
C ARG A 107 4.82 4.07 -11.41
N TYR A 108 4.73 4.27 -12.72
CA TYR A 108 3.52 3.97 -13.48
C TYR A 108 3.71 2.69 -14.27
N MET A 109 2.79 1.74 -14.11
CA MET A 109 2.69 0.61 -15.02
C MET A 109 1.99 1.03 -16.31
N ALA A 110 2.40 0.47 -17.44
CA ALA A 110 1.78 0.73 -18.74
C ALA A 110 0.82 -0.40 -19.13
N LEU A 111 -0.38 -0.03 -19.57
CA LEU A 111 -1.41 -0.97 -19.99
C LEU A 111 -1.78 -0.69 -21.43
N ASP A 112 -2.00 -1.74 -22.21
CA ASP A 112 -2.79 -1.57 -23.42
C ASP A 112 -4.28 -1.41 -23.08
N ARG A 113 -4.94 -0.48 -23.77
CA ARG A 113 -6.34 -0.13 -23.55
C ARG A 113 -6.99 0.19 -24.87
N ARG A 114 -8.31 0.02 -25.00
CA ARG A 114 -9.04 0.39 -26.23
C ARG A 114 -9.47 1.85 -26.22
N THR A 115 -8.49 2.75 -26.22
CA THR A 115 -8.74 4.20 -26.34
C THR A 115 -7.87 4.78 -27.43
N GLU A 116 -8.44 4.93 -28.63
CA GLU A 116 -7.72 5.39 -29.82
C GLU A 116 -7.07 6.77 -29.62
N ALA A 117 -7.76 7.70 -28.96
CA ALA A 117 -7.22 9.02 -28.65
C ALA A 117 -5.97 8.98 -27.74
N ALA A 118 -5.79 7.90 -26.97
CA ALA A 118 -4.65 7.64 -26.11
C ALA A 118 -3.59 6.75 -26.79
N PHE A 119 -3.70 6.56 -28.11
CA PHE A 119 -2.92 5.58 -28.86
C PHE A 119 -3.03 4.16 -28.28
N ASN A 120 -4.17 3.83 -27.67
CA ASN A 120 -4.42 2.55 -27.01
C ASN A 120 -3.47 2.20 -25.84
N TYR A 121 -2.92 3.21 -25.15
CA TYR A 121 -2.13 3.02 -23.94
C TYR A 121 -2.70 3.81 -22.76
N ALA A 122 -2.47 3.31 -21.54
CA ALA A 122 -2.73 4.01 -20.29
C ALA A 122 -1.64 3.70 -19.27
N PHE A 123 -1.49 4.59 -18.29
CA PHE A 123 -0.50 4.50 -17.23
C PHE A 123 -1.18 4.62 -15.88
N TYR A 124 -0.94 3.66 -14.99
CA TYR A 124 -1.51 3.67 -13.64
C TYR A 124 -0.41 3.62 -12.58
N PRO A 125 -0.51 4.42 -11.51
CA PRO A 125 0.50 4.46 -10.47
C PRO A 125 0.50 3.17 -9.65
N THR A 126 1.68 2.71 -9.25
CA THR A 126 1.85 1.52 -8.42
C THR A 126 3.07 1.62 -7.52
N ASP A 127 2.85 1.31 -6.24
CA ASP A 127 3.92 1.13 -5.27
C ASP A 127 4.37 -0.35 -5.18
N LEU A 128 3.64 -1.31 -5.77
CA LEU A 128 4.09 -2.72 -5.82
C LEU A 128 5.48 -2.83 -6.46
N TYR A 129 5.82 -1.92 -7.38
CA TYR A 129 7.15 -1.77 -7.96
C TYR A 129 8.29 -1.67 -6.93
N TYR A 130 8.07 -0.98 -5.80
CA TYR A 130 9.09 -0.83 -4.76
C TYR A 130 9.10 -1.97 -3.75
N ALA A 131 8.13 -2.88 -3.82
CA ALA A 131 8.05 -4.05 -2.95
C ALA A 131 8.58 -5.32 -3.64
N ASP A 132 8.34 -5.46 -4.94
CA ASP A 132 8.83 -6.53 -5.81
C ASP A 132 10.23 -6.16 -6.33
N LEU A 133 11.27 -6.45 -5.55
CA LEU A 133 12.65 -5.97 -5.75
C LEU A 133 13.47 -6.91 -6.63
N ALA A 134 13.22 -8.21 -6.55
CA ALA A 134 14.03 -9.25 -7.16
C ALA A 134 13.18 -10.30 -7.89
N ARG A 135 13.76 -10.89 -8.92
CA ARG A 135 13.25 -12.12 -9.51
C ARG A 135 13.51 -13.30 -8.57
N ALA A 136 12.89 -14.44 -8.86
CA ALA A 136 13.10 -15.69 -8.14
C ALA A 136 14.58 -16.14 -7.95
N ASP A 137 15.51 -15.72 -8.83
CA ASP A 137 16.94 -16.01 -8.70
C ASP A 137 17.72 -14.97 -7.87
N GLY A 138 17.03 -13.98 -7.30
CA GLY A 138 17.58 -12.87 -6.53
C GLY A 138 18.09 -11.69 -7.37
N SER A 139 18.09 -11.81 -8.72
CA SER A 139 18.50 -10.72 -9.60
C SER A 139 17.49 -9.56 -9.58
N PHE A 140 17.96 -8.33 -9.78
CA PHE A 140 17.12 -7.13 -9.78
C PHE A 140 16.01 -7.22 -10.85
N ASP A 141 14.75 -7.03 -10.45
CA ASP A 141 13.65 -6.88 -11.39
C ASP A 141 13.37 -5.40 -11.68
N ASP A 142 13.69 -4.93 -12.87
CA ASP A 142 13.49 -3.54 -13.28
C ASP A 142 12.07 -3.25 -13.79
N TRP A 143 11.23 -4.27 -13.94
CA TRP A 143 9.93 -4.23 -14.62
C TRP A 143 10.01 -3.62 -16.03
N ASN A 144 11.08 -3.90 -16.79
CA ASN A 144 11.23 -3.38 -18.15
C ASN A 144 12.05 -4.37 -19.00
N ALA A 145 11.46 -5.54 -19.28
CA ALA A 145 12.06 -6.53 -20.14
C ALA A 145 11.96 -6.15 -21.63
N ARG A 146 11.05 -5.22 -22.00
CA ARG A 146 10.82 -4.80 -23.38
C ARG A 146 11.30 -3.37 -23.59
N ARG A 147 12.44 -3.23 -24.27
CA ARG A 147 13.15 -1.94 -24.41
C ARG A 147 13.24 -1.42 -25.85
N ASP A 148 12.55 -2.06 -26.79
CA ASP A 148 12.59 -1.65 -28.18
C ASP A 148 11.71 -0.41 -28.42
N GLY A 149 12.28 0.63 -29.02
CA GLY A 149 11.52 1.84 -29.37
C GLY A 149 10.94 2.55 -28.15
N PHE A 150 9.63 2.85 -28.18
CA PHE A 150 8.96 3.57 -27.09
C PHE A 150 8.80 2.73 -25.81
N HIS A 151 8.86 1.40 -25.93
CA HIS A 151 8.78 0.49 -24.78
C HIS A 151 9.91 0.71 -23.77
N ALA A 152 11.05 1.26 -24.20
CA ALA A 152 12.16 1.62 -23.31
C ALA A 152 11.76 2.54 -22.14
N GLY A 153 10.71 3.35 -22.30
CA GLY A 153 10.17 4.22 -21.25
C GLY A 153 8.91 3.69 -20.58
N TYR A 154 8.40 2.53 -20.98
CA TYR A 154 7.22 1.90 -20.39
C TYR A 154 7.70 0.80 -19.44
N PHE A 155 7.03 0.69 -18.30
CA PHE A 155 7.42 -0.23 -17.24
C PHE A 155 6.19 -1.04 -16.84
N GLY A 156 6.41 -2.29 -16.44
CA GLY A 156 5.35 -3.20 -16.03
C GLY A 156 4.26 -3.31 -17.10
N GLU A 157 4.64 -3.40 -18.37
CA GLU A 157 3.72 -3.47 -19.49
C GLU A 157 2.81 -4.70 -19.37
N VAL A 158 1.49 -4.45 -19.39
CA VAL A 158 0.46 -5.49 -19.38
C VAL A 158 -0.37 -5.42 -20.66
N ARG A 159 -0.53 -6.58 -21.30
CA ARG A 159 -1.32 -6.77 -22.53
C ARG A 159 -2.64 -7.46 -22.22
N GLY A 160 -3.45 -7.64 -23.26
CA GLY A 160 -4.64 -8.46 -23.20
C GLY A 160 -5.94 -7.67 -23.21
N ASP A 161 -5.93 -6.35 -23.41
CA ASP A 161 -7.12 -5.60 -23.84
C ASP A 161 -7.11 -5.38 -25.36
N GLN A 162 -6.04 -4.75 -25.87
CA GLN A 162 -5.88 -4.43 -27.30
C GLN A 162 -5.06 -5.51 -28.03
N HIS A 163 -3.86 -5.81 -27.57
CA HIS A 163 -2.94 -6.78 -28.16
C HIS A 163 -3.22 -8.16 -27.56
N LYS A 164 -3.50 -9.14 -28.42
CA LYS A 164 -3.94 -10.49 -28.02
C LYS A 164 -2.94 -11.58 -28.35
N ASP A 165 -1.93 -11.26 -29.17
CA ASP A 165 -0.92 -12.22 -29.63
C ASP A 165 0.31 -12.25 -28.70
N ASP A 166 0.44 -11.24 -27.84
CA ASP A 166 1.50 -11.11 -26.84
C ASP A 166 1.08 -11.71 -25.49
N PRO A 167 2.03 -12.18 -24.65
CA PRO A 167 1.72 -12.57 -23.28
C PRO A 167 1.16 -11.39 -22.49
N ILE A 168 0.25 -11.67 -21.55
CA ILE A 168 -0.33 -10.64 -20.66
C ILE A 168 0.79 -9.94 -19.87
N ASN A 169 1.72 -10.69 -19.29
CA ASN A 169 2.91 -10.16 -18.63
C ASN A 169 4.00 -9.86 -19.66
N PHE A 170 3.91 -8.71 -20.33
CA PHE A 170 4.78 -8.38 -21.46
C PHE A 170 6.20 -8.01 -21.03
N ASP A 171 6.33 -7.42 -19.85
CA ASP A 171 7.61 -7.05 -19.24
C ASP A 171 8.21 -8.12 -18.32
N ALA A 172 7.62 -9.32 -18.28
CA ALA A 172 8.10 -10.44 -17.45
C ALA A 172 8.33 -10.05 -15.97
N VAL A 173 7.41 -9.26 -15.42
CA VAL A 173 7.37 -8.84 -14.02
C VAL A 173 7.25 -10.05 -13.10
N ASP A 174 8.07 -10.15 -12.06
CA ASP A 174 7.99 -11.24 -11.06
C ASP A 174 6.68 -11.19 -10.26
N TYR A 175 6.27 -9.97 -9.88
CA TYR A 175 5.01 -9.61 -9.22
C TYR A 175 4.98 -9.92 -7.71
N ARG A 176 5.95 -10.64 -7.15
CA ARG A 176 5.91 -11.04 -5.74
C ARG A 176 6.69 -10.06 -4.85
N PRO A 177 6.04 -9.46 -3.84
CA PRO A 177 6.73 -8.51 -2.99
C PRO A 177 7.71 -9.18 -2.01
N ASP A 178 8.96 -8.71 -2.04
CA ASP A 178 10.09 -9.11 -1.19
C ASP A 178 10.08 -8.45 0.19
N VAL A 179 9.48 -7.26 0.29
CA VAL A 179 9.37 -6.46 1.51
C VAL A 179 7.93 -6.00 1.74
N GLY A 180 7.57 -5.75 3.00
CA GLY A 180 6.30 -5.13 3.34
C GLY A 180 6.39 -3.63 3.08
N LEU A 181 5.66 -3.12 2.10
CA LEU A 181 5.76 -1.71 1.68
C LEU A 181 4.50 -0.93 2.04
N GLY A 182 4.66 0.24 2.64
CA GLY A 182 3.60 1.22 2.78
C GLY A 182 4.07 2.63 2.44
N ARG A 183 3.10 3.51 2.15
CA ARG A 183 3.34 4.92 1.86
C ARG A 183 2.59 5.82 2.83
N TRP A 184 3.21 6.89 3.29
CA TRP A 184 2.51 8.06 3.82
C TRP A 184 2.45 9.12 2.71
N PRO A 185 1.32 9.28 2.00
CA PRO A 185 1.14 10.33 1.01
C PRO A 185 1.04 11.69 1.72
N VAL A 186 2.18 12.32 2.01
CA VAL A 186 2.28 13.62 2.70
C VAL A 186 3.27 14.53 1.97
N SER A 187 2.96 15.81 1.85
CA SER A 187 3.83 16.79 1.17
C SER A 187 4.40 17.85 2.12
N THR A 188 4.00 17.84 3.40
CA THR A 188 4.42 18.85 4.39
C THR A 188 4.80 18.24 5.74
N PRO A 189 5.72 18.87 6.50
CA PRO A 189 6.06 18.46 7.87
C PRO A 189 4.84 18.35 8.80
N GLY A 190 3.84 19.23 8.65
CA GLY A 190 2.62 19.18 9.44
C GLY A 190 1.78 17.92 9.18
N GLN A 191 1.66 17.50 7.92
CA GLN A 191 1.01 16.23 7.58
C GLN A 191 1.80 15.03 8.10
N VAL A 192 3.14 15.06 8.04
CA VAL A 192 3.99 14.02 8.65
C VAL A 192 3.68 13.89 10.14
N ALA A 193 3.67 15.00 10.88
CA ALA A 193 3.39 15.00 12.32
C ALA A 193 2.00 14.41 12.65
N ILE A 194 0.98 14.70 11.83
CA ILE A 194 -0.37 14.13 11.99
C ILE A 194 -0.35 12.61 11.83
N VAL A 195 0.22 12.11 10.73
CA VAL A 195 0.21 10.67 10.43
C VAL A 195 1.12 9.89 11.40
N ALA A 196 2.28 10.44 11.74
CA ALA A 196 3.18 9.89 12.75
C ALA A 196 2.51 9.82 14.13
N GLY A 197 1.91 10.92 14.60
CA GLY A 197 1.20 10.97 15.89
C GLY A 197 0.07 9.95 15.97
N LYS A 198 -0.71 9.81 14.88
CA LYS A 198 -1.78 8.82 14.75
C LYS A 198 -1.24 7.39 14.81
N THR A 199 -0.15 7.10 14.11
CA THR A 199 0.49 5.78 14.08
C THR A 199 1.02 5.40 15.45
N MET A 200 1.75 6.30 16.12
CA MET A 200 2.26 6.07 17.47
C MET A 200 1.13 5.86 18.49
N ALA A 201 0.02 6.60 18.37
CA ALA A 201 -1.15 6.44 19.25
C ALA A 201 -1.83 5.09 19.05
N TYR A 202 -1.91 4.61 17.80
CA TYR A 202 -2.42 3.29 17.46
C TYR A 202 -1.53 2.18 18.03
N GLU A 203 -0.22 2.22 17.80
CA GLU A 203 0.71 1.19 18.29
C GLU A 203 0.72 1.07 19.80
N ARG A 204 0.78 2.21 20.53
CA ARG A 204 0.56 2.21 21.99
C ARG A 204 -0.79 1.63 22.38
N GLY A 205 -1.82 1.93 21.59
CA GLY A 205 -3.16 1.38 21.78
C GLY A 205 -3.22 -0.13 21.60
N VAL A 206 -2.43 -0.71 20.70
CA VAL A 206 -2.32 -2.17 20.55
C VAL A 206 -1.60 -2.77 21.76
N GLU A 207 -0.46 -2.19 22.16
CA GLU A 207 0.33 -2.61 23.35
C GLU A 207 -0.50 -2.58 24.64
N GLU A 208 -1.31 -1.55 24.82
CA GLU A 208 -2.17 -1.37 26.00
C GLU A 208 -3.53 -2.09 25.89
N GLY A 209 -3.78 -2.84 24.80
CA GLY A 209 -5.04 -3.56 24.57
C GLY A 209 -6.27 -2.65 24.33
N ARG A 210 -6.06 -1.38 23.99
CA ARG A 210 -7.11 -0.39 23.67
C ARG A 210 -7.68 -0.54 22.26
N VAL A 211 -6.91 -1.05 21.31
CA VAL A 211 -7.42 -1.32 19.95
C VAL A 211 -8.19 -2.64 19.96
N PRO A 212 -9.51 -2.64 19.74
CA PRO A 212 -10.31 -3.85 19.88
C PRO A 212 -10.07 -4.82 18.72
N ALA A 213 -10.08 -6.11 19.03
CA ALA A 213 -10.23 -7.21 18.06
C ALA A 213 -11.67 -7.24 17.50
N ARG A 214 -12.06 -6.17 16.80
CA ARG A 214 -13.37 -5.95 16.21
C ARG A 214 -13.19 -5.59 14.74
N ALA A 215 -13.91 -6.28 13.87
CA ALA A 215 -13.97 -5.98 12.44
C ALA A 215 -15.35 -5.43 12.04
N GLY A 216 -15.39 -4.48 11.11
CA GLY A 216 -16.61 -4.04 10.43
C GLY A 216 -16.59 -4.46 8.97
N MET A 217 -17.58 -5.26 8.55
CA MET A 217 -17.74 -5.73 7.17
C MET A 217 -18.83 -4.89 6.48
N PHE A 218 -18.44 -4.10 5.47
CA PHE A 218 -19.32 -3.20 4.73
C PHE A 218 -19.44 -3.63 3.27
N MET A 219 -20.65 -4.04 2.87
CA MET A 219 -21.01 -4.30 1.47
C MET A 219 -21.98 -3.24 0.99
N VAL A 220 -21.52 -2.29 0.17
CA VAL A 220 -22.38 -1.23 -0.40
C VAL A 220 -23.01 -1.68 -1.73
N SER A 221 -24.23 -1.22 -2.02
CA SER A 221 -24.97 -1.63 -3.23
C SER A 221 -24.36 -1.17 -4.56
N GLY A 222 -24.88 -1.77 -5.63
CA GLY A 222 -24.61 -1.41 -7.04
C GLY A 222 -23.50 -2.23 -7.69
N TRP A 223 -22.77 -3.02 -6.90
CA TRP A 223 -21.67 -3.85 -7.36
C TRP A 223 -21.98 -5.36 -7.22
N VAL A 224 -20.99 -6.23 -7.34
CA VAL A 224 -21.20 -7.68 -7.16
C VAL A 224 -21.65 -7.99 -5.72
N ASP A 225 -22.58 -8.94 -5.56
CA ASP A 225 -23.02 -9.39 -4.25
C ASP A 225 -21.94 -10.25 -3.58
N VAL A 226 -21.39 -9.76 -2.47
CA VAL A 226 -20.28 -10.38 -1.75
C VAL A 226 -20.65 -10.85 -0.35
N ARG A 227 -21.94 -10.84 0.01
CA ARG A 227 -22.39 -11.23 1.36
C ARG A 227 -21.94 -12.64 1.74
N SER A 228 -22.08 -13.58 0.80
CA SER A 228 -21.64 -14.98 0.97
C SER A 228 -20.12 -15.15 1.07
N ARG A 229 -19.33 -14.13 0.73
CA ARG A 229 -17.86 -14.13 0.87
C ARG A 229 -17.40 -13.43 2.15
N MET A 230 -18.03 -12.30 2.50
CA MET A 230 -17.62 -11.50 3.66
C MET A 230 -17.87 -12.21 5.00
N ASP A 231 -18.93 -13.01 5.12
CA ASP A 231 -19.21 -13.77 6.35
C ASP A 231 -18.12 -14.84 6.62
N PRO A 232 -17.71 -15.68 5.64
CA PRO A 232 -16.54 -16.54 5.78
C PRO A 232 -15.24 -15.79 6.12
N TRP A 233 -15.01 -14.61 5.55
CA TRP A 233 -13.85 -13.78 5.90
C TRP A 233 -13.88 -13.36 7.37
N GLY A 234 -15.03 -12.85 7.85
CA GLY A 234 -15.21 -12.50 9.26
C GLY A 234 -15.02 -13.69 10.19
N ALA A 235 -15.53 -14.86 9.81
CA ALA A 235 -15.36 -16.10 10.55
C ALA A 235 -13.92 -16.65 10.54
N SER A 236 -13.10 -16.24 9.57
CA SER A 236 -11.69 -16.64 9.48
C SER A 236 -10.76 -15.83 10.36
N LEU A 237 -11.24 -14.72 10.95
CA LEU A 237 -10.45 -13.90 11.87
C LEU A 237 -10.03 -14.71 13.12
N PRO A 238 -8.92 -14.31 13.79
CA PRO A 238 -8.42 -15.05 14.94
C PRO A 238 -9.43 -15.20 16.07
N THR A 239 -9.27 -16.24 16.88
CA THR A 239 -10.14 -16.48 18.04
C THR A 239 -10.18 -15.24 18.96
N GLY A 240 -11.38 -14.85 19.40
CA GLY A 240 -11.59 -13.64 20.21
C GLY A 240 -11.94 -12.40 19.38
N TRP A 241 -11.75 -12.43 18.06
CA TRP A 241 -12.28 -11.38 17.20
C TRP A 241 -13.80 -11.46 17.08
N ARG A 242 -14.44 -10.30 17.07
CA ARG A 242 -15.86 -10.14 16.67
C ARG A 242 -15.92 -9.42 15.34
N PHE A 243 -16.93 -9.72 14.51
CA PHE A 243 -17.18 -8.95 13.30
C PHE A 243 -18.64 -8.52 13.20
N ASP A 244 -18.84 -7.26 12.81
CA ASP A 244 -20.15 -6.65 12.58
C ASP A 244 -20.45 -6.62 11.08
N ARG A 245 -21.70 -6.84 10.71
CA ARG A 245 -22.15 -6.95 9.32
C ARG A 245 -23.01 -5.76 8.95
N PHE A 246 -22.61 -5.03 7.90
CA PHE A 246 -23.33 -3.89 7.33
C PHE A 246 -23.51 -4.11 5.84
N TYR A 247 -24.59 -4.77 5.43
CA TYR A 247 -24.78 -5.19 4.05
C TYR A 247 -26.02 -4.53 3.44
N ASP A 248 -25.88 -4.05 2.20
CA ASP A 248 -27.03 -3.63 1.41
C ASP A 248 -27.77 -4.85 0.83
N GLY A 249 -29.01 -4.67 0.37
CA GLY A 249 -29.77 -5.73 -0.32
C GLY A 249 -30.61 -6.67 0.56
N GLY A 250 -30.95 -6.27 1.78
CA GLY A 250 -31.95 -6.95 2.64
C GLY A 250 -31.38 -8.03 3.56
N ALA A 251 -32.28 -8.89 4.08
CA ALA A 251 -31.94 -9.90 5.08
C ALA A 251 -30.93 -10.97 4.60
N VAL A 252 -30.04 -11.38 5.50
CA VAL A 252 -29.18 -12.57 5.35
C VAL A 252 -29.68 -13.63 6.32
N ASP A 253 -29.96 -14.84 5.83
CA ASP A 253 -30.54 -15.95 6.60
C ASP A 253 -31.78 -15.55 7.42
N GLY A 254 -32.63 -14.68 6.83
CA GLY A 254 -33.85 -14.18 7.46
C GLY A 254 -33.64 -13.11 8.53
N THR A 255 -32.40 -12.64 8.74
CA THR A 255 -32.07 -11.54 9.65
C THR A 255 -31.82 -10.25 8.88
N ASP A 256 -32.60 -9.20 9.17
CA ASP A 256 -32.35 -7.86 8.63
C ASP A 256 -31.03 -7.29 9.19
N LEU A 257 -30.13 -6.90 8.29
CA LEU A 257 -28.84 -6.33 8.64
C LEU A 257 -28.89 -4.80 8.57
N PRO A 258 -28.08 -4.11 9.41
CA PRO A 258 -27.95 -2.67 9.32
C PRO A 258 -27.37 -2.27 7.96
N ARG A 259 -27.88 -1.17 7.41
CA ARG A 259 -27.41 -0.67 6.10
C ARG A 259 -26.01 -0.06 6.24
N PRO A 260 -25.15 -0.22 5.22
CA PRO A 260 -23.79 0.35 5.19
C PRO A 260 -23.80 1.86 4.87
N ASN A 261 -24.63 2.65 5.56
CA ASN A 261 -24.74 4.09 5.30
C ASN A 261 -23.70 4.91 6.09
N GLU A 262 -23.60 6.20 5.77
CA GLU A 262 -22.65 7.12 6.39
C GLU A 262 -22.74 7.14 7.93
N GLY A 263 -23.95 7.06 8.50
CA GLY A 263 -24.16 7.04 9.95
C GLY A 263 -23.57 5.79 10.58
N ALA A 264 -23.92 4.61 10.04
CA ALA A 264 -23.44 3.33 10.55
C ALA A 264 -21.91 3.22 10.53
N VAL A 265 -21.25 3.70 9.47
CA VAL A 265 -19.78 3.72 9.41
C VAL A 265 -19.21 4.67 10.46
N VAL A 266 -19.72 5.91 10.54
CA VAL A 266 -19.23 6.91 11.50
C VAL A 266 -19.40 6.43 12.95
N ASP A 267 -20.55 5.84 13.27
CA ASP A 267 -20.84 5.34 14.61
C ASP A 267 -19.86 4.21 14.98
N LEU A 268 -19.65 3.23 14.09
CA LEU A 268 -18.68 2.15 14.30
C LEU A 268 -17.25 2.68 14.50
N LEU A 269 -16.82 3.62 13.66
CA LEU A 269 -15.49 4.23 13.77
C LEU A 269 -15.30 4.95 15.11
N ARG A 270 -16.32 5.69 15.57
CA ARG A 270 -16.28 6.42 16.85
C ARG A 270 -16.29 5.48 18.06
N GLU A 271 -17.09 4.41 18.01
CA GLU A 271 -17.13 3.37 19.06
C GLU A 271 -15.79 2.64 19.21
N GLY A 272 -15.02 2.55 18.14
CA GLY A 272 -13.76 1.83 18.10
C GLY A 272 -13.91 0.48 17.40
N VAL A 273 -13.10 0.32 16.37
CA VAL A 273 -12.98 -0.88 15.53
C VAL A 273 -11.50 -1.01 15.14
N GLY A 274 -10.99 -2.24 15.07
CA GLY A 274 -9.59 -2.51 14.71
C GLY A 274 -9.39 -2.69 13.21
N LEU A 275 -10.37 -3.28 12.54
CA LEU A 275 -10.36 -3.58 11.10
C LEU A 275 -11.67 -3.15 10.44
N VAL A 276 -11.59 -2.51 9.27
CA VAL A 276 -12.75 -2.28 8.41
C VAL A 276 -12.48 -2.90 7.05
N VAL A 277 -13.40 -3.73 6.57
CA VAL A 277 -13.36 -4.28 5.22
C VAL A 277 -14.56 -3.73 4.45
N HIS A 278 -14.29 -3.01 3.37
CA HIS A 278 -15.28 -2.46 2.48
C HIS A 278 -15.22 -3.16 1.13
N ALA A 279 -16.38 -3.49 0.56
CA ALA A 279 -16.52 -3.97 -0.81
C ALA A 279 -17.71 -3.30 -1.49
N GLY A 280 -17.49 -2.76 -2.69
CA GLY A 280 -18.52 -2.17 -3.53
C GLY A 280 -18.04 -0.94 -4.28
N HIS A 281 -18.97 -0.07 -4.66
CA HIS A 281 -18.63 1.14 -5.40
C HIS A 281 -17.84 2.14 -4.55
N GLY A 282 -16.77 2.67 -5.14
CA GLY A 282 -15.97 3.75 -4.60
C GLY A 282 -15.75 4.87 -5.63
N SER A 283 -15.37 6.04 -5.12
CA SER A 283 -14.85 7.18 -5.85
C SER A 283 -13.66 7.76 -5.09
N ASP A 284 -12.98 8.73 -5.71
CA ASP A 284 -11.89 9.48 -5.09
C ASP A 284 -12.28 10.06 -3.71
N ASP A 285 -13.56 10.31 -3.45
CA ASP A 285 -14.02 10.97 -2.22
C ASP A 285 -15.03 10.16 -1.39
N SER A 286 -15.39 8.94 -1.81
CA SER A 286 -16.45 8.18 -1.13
C SER A 286 -16.46 6.66 -1.34
N TRP A 287 -17.11 5.99 -0.41
CA TRP A 287 -17.85 4.75 -0.64
C TRP A 287 -19.30 5.10 -0.99
N HIS A 288 -19.89 4.45 -1.98
CA HIS A 288 -21.21 4.83 -2.50
C HIS A 288 -22.29 4.82 -1.40
N ASN A 289 -23.01 5.94 -1.27
CA ASN A 289 -24.04 6.17 -0.23
C ASN A 289 -23.60 5.86 1.22
N SER A 290 -22.30 5.89 1.47
CA SER A 290 -21.69 5.47 2.74
C SER A 290 -20.68 6.53 3.22
N LEU A 291 -19.48 6.11 3.63
CA LEU A 291 -18.39 6.98 4.07
C LEU A 291 -17.94 7.95 2.98
N ARG A 292 -17.70 9.22 3.34
CA ARG A 292 -17.15 10.23 2.44
C ARG A 292 -16.06 11.04 3.11
N THR A 293 -15.27 11.80 2.35
CA THR A 293 -14.28 12.74 2.90
C THR A 293 -14.89 13.72 3.90
N ARG A 294 -16.10 14.25 3.63
CA ARG A 294 -16.83 15.12 4.57
C ARG A 294 -17.16 14.45 5.91
N SER A 295 -17.22 13.12 5.96
CA SER A 295 -17.53 12.36 7.17
C SER A 295 -16.39 12.41 8.19
N ILE A 296 -15.16 12.72 7.76
CA ILE A 296 -13.98 12.85 8.64
C ILE A 296 -14.23 13.88 9.75
N ALA A 297 -14.89 15.00 9.43
CA ALA A 297 -15.26 16.02 10.40
C ALA A 297 -16.20 15.52 11.51
N ARG A 298 -16.87 14.38 11.30
CA ARG A 298 -17.78 13.75 12.28
C ARG A 298 -17.08 12.73 13.18
N LEU A 299 -15.80 12.45 12.94
CA LEU A 299 -14.99 11.51 13.71
C LEU A 299 -14.29 12.16 14.91
N ASP A 300 -14.69 13.38 15.31
CA ASP A 300 -14.15 14.01 16.49
C ASP A 300 -14.35 13.15 17.75
N GLY A 301 -13.28 12.98 18.53
CA GLY A 301 -13.23 12.08 19.68
C GLY A 301 -13.21 10.59 19.34
N GLN A 302 -12.82 10.20 18.11
CA GLN A 302 -12.63 8.80 17.75
C GLN A 302 -11.64 8.12 18.69
N ALA A 303 -12.05 7.03 19.34
CA ALA A 303 -11.25 6.37 20.37
C ALA A 303 -9.97 5.71 19.84
N VAL A 304 -10.07 5.07 18.67
CA VAL A 304 -8.97 4.38 17.98
C VAL A 304 -9.17 4.47 16.46
N THR A 305 -8.08 4.48 15.72
CA THR A 305 -8.08 4.54 14.25
C THR A 305 -7.90 3.13 13.67
N PRO A 306 -8.82 2.61 12.84
CA PRO A 306 -8.69 1.26 12.29
C PRO A 306 -7.69 1.17 11.14
N ILE A 307 -7.34 -0.07 10.83
CA ILE A 307 -6.84 -0.47 9.51
C ILE A 307 -8.06 -0.67 8.59
N VAL A 308 -8.00 -0.13 7.38
CA VAL A 308 -9.09 -0.22 6.39
C VAL A 308 -8.63 -0.94 5.14
N MET A 309 -9.35 -1.95 4.69
CA MET A 309 -9.19 -2.59 3.38
C MET A 309 -10.43 -2.31 2.52
N SER A 310 -10.26 -1.62 1.40
CA SER A 310 -11.35 -1.18 0.52
C SER A 310 -11.22 -1.76 -0.88
N VAL A 311 -12.10 -2.70 -1.22
CA VAL A 311 -12.32 -3.17 -2.58
C VAL A 311 -13.35 -2.27 -3.25
N GLY A 312 -12.89 -1.10 -3.67
CA GLY A 312 -13.70 -0.11 -4.38
C GLY A 312 -12.88 0.81 -5.25
N CYS A 313 -13.48 1.26 -6.36
CA CYS A 313 -12.79 2.06 -7.36
C CYS A 313 -12.23 3.37 -6.77
N SER A 314 -11.01 3.72 -7.15
CA SER A 314 -10.31 5.01 -6.92
C SER A 314 -10.20 5.49 -5.48
N THR A 315 -10.62 4.70 -4.50
CA THR A 315 -10.59 5.07 -3.08
C THR A 315 -9.18 5.36 -2.54
N ALA A 316 -8.14 4.87 -3.24
CA ALA A 316 -6.74 5.14 -2.94
C ALA A 316 -6.01 5.87 -4.09
N ARG A 317 -6.72 6.68 -4.88
CA ARG A 317 -6.06 7.52 -5.90
C ARG A 317 -5.17 8.56 -5.22
N PHE A 318 -3.87 8.54 -5.50
CA PHE A 318 -2.88 9.50 -4.97
C PHE A 318 -2.08 10.19 -6.08
N SER A 319 -2.42 9.90 -7.35
CA SER A 319 -1.77 10.48 -8.51
C SER A 319 -2.72 10.54 -9.71
N THR A 320 -2.27 11.24 -10.74
CA THR A 320 -2.92 11.28 -12.06
C THR A 320 -2.95 9.88 -12.73
N LEU A 321 -3.86 9.67 -13.69
CA LEU A 321 -4.02 8.45 -14.48
C LEU A 321 -3.80 8.76 -15.98
N PRO A 322 -2.54 8.89 -16.43
CA PRO A 322 -2.22 9.25 -17.80
C PRO A 322 -2.62 8.17 -18.81
N PRO A 323 -2.76 8.52 -20.09
CA PRO A 323 -2.90 9.87 -20.60
C PRO A 323 -4.36 10.34 -20.51
N TYR A 324 -5.22 9.71 -19.70
CA TYR A 324 -6.63 10.10 -19.59
C TYR A 324 -6.76 11.45 -18.89
N ASP A 325 -6.16 11.55 -17.72
CA ASP A 325 -5.98 12.82 -17.04
C ASP A 325 -4.77 13.59 -17.62
N GLY A 326 -4.75 14.90 -17.40
CA GLY A 326 -3.55 15.70 -17.62
C GLY A 326 -2.38 15.23 -16.75
N TYR A 327 -1.17 15.34 -17.29
CA TYR A 327 0.07 14.90 -16.64
C TYR A 327 1.29 15.64 -17.18
N GLU A 328 2.41 15.54 -16.45
CA GLU A 328 3.73 15.96 -16.90
C GLU A 328 4.49 14.71 -17.36
N ASP A 329 5.09 14.74 -18.56
CA ASP A 329 5.93 13.64 -19.06
C ASP A 329 7.36 13.68 -18.48
N VAL A 330 8.15 12.64 -18.76
CA VAL A 330 9.56 12.56 -18.33
C VAL A 330 10.47 13.67 -18.86
N LEU A 331 10.03 14.45 -19.86
CA LEU A 331 10.74 15.61 -20.40
C LEU A 331 10.25 16.95 -19.80
N GLY A 332 9.29 16.90 -18.88
CA GLY A 332 8.68 18.09 -18.26
C GLY A 332 7.61 18.76 -19.13
N VAL A 333 7.10 18.08 -20.17
CA VAL A 333 6.02 18.59 -21.01
C VAL A 333 4.68 18.29 -20.36
N SER A 334 3.84 19.31 -20.21
CA SER A 334 2.48 19.15 -19.72
C SER A 334 1.52 18.74 -20.83
N HIS A 335 0.72 17.73 -20.55
CA HIS A 335 -0.35 17.20 -21.39
C HIS A 335 -1.70 17.48 -20.73
N ALA A 336 -2.70 17.83 -21.54
CA ALA A 336 -4.07 18.03 -21.07
C ALA A 336 -4.76 16.69 -20.76
N GLY A 337 -4.38 15.63 -21.48
CA GLY A 337 -4.98 14.31 -21.39
C GLY A 337 -6.25 14.18 -22.22
N THR A 338 -6.63 12.94 -22.52
CA THR A 338 -7.70 12.65 -23.47
C THR A 338 -9.09 12.98 -22.92
N ASN A 339 -9.26 13.01 -21.59
CA ASN A 339 -10.52 13.45 -20.97
C ASN A 339 -10.80 14.94 -21.24
N ASP A 340 -9.74 15.72 -21.48
CA ASP A 340 -9.80 17.15 -21.82
C ASP A 340 -9.55 17.40 -23.32
N GLY A 341 -9.71 16.37 -24.16
CA GLY A 341 -9.75 16.49 -25.62
C GLY A 341 -8.40 16.37 -26.35
N GLU A 342 -7.31 16.05 -25.65
CA GLU A 342 -6.03 15.74 -26.29
C GLU A 342 -6.12 14.41 -27.07
N VAL A 343 -5.48 14.37 -28.24
CA VAL A 343 -5.37 13.17 -29.08
C VAL A 343 -3.91 12.93 -29.39
N PHE A 344 -3.40 11.75 -29.03
CA PHE A 344 -2.02 11.34 -29.24
C PHE A 344 -1.87 10.69 -30.63
N ASP A 345 -1.00 11.24 -31.47
CA ASP A 345 -0.70 10.75 -32.83
C ASP A 345 0.35 9.62 -32.86
N ARG A 346 0.92 9.32 -31.69
CA ARG A 346 1.94 8.30 -31.43
C ARG A 346 1.75 7.79 -30.00
N PRO A 347 2.46 6.73 -29.56
CA PRO A 347 2.41 6.30 -28.15
C PRO A 347 2.64 7.49 -27.21
N PRO A 348 1.81 7.70 -26.16
CA PRO A 348 1.95 8.86 -25.30
C PRO A 348 3.31 8.85 -24.58
N PRO A 349 3.96 10.01 -24.41
CA PRO A 349 5.17 10.08 -23.62
C PRO A 349 4.99 9.46 -22.21
N PRO A 350 6.00 8.74 -21.68
CA PRO A 350 5.92 8.20 -20.33
C PRO A 350 5.69 9.33 -19.30
N PRO A 351 4.84 9.13 -18.29
CA PRO A 351 4.65 10.12 -17.24
C PRO A 351 5.91 10.29 -16.40
N SER A 352 6.15 11.52 -15.95
CA SER A 352 7.13 11.83 -14.91
C SER A 352 6.83 10.98 -13.67
N CYS A 353 7.89 10.45 -13.04
CA CYS A 353 7.77 9.75 -11.77
C CYS A 353 7.32 10.67 -10.62
N TYR A 354 7.17 11.98 -10.84
CA TYR A 354 6.57 12.91 -9.89
C TYR A 354 5.34 13.58 -10.47
N ALA A 355 4.20 13.46 -9.79
CA ALA A 355 2.97 14.15 -10.15
C ALA A 355 2.86 15.45 -9.35
N ARG A 356 3.35 16.55 -9.91
CA ARG A 356 3.42 17.85 -9.22
C ARG A 356 2.19 18.71 -9.47
N GLY A 357 1.92 19.63 -8.55
CA GLY A 357 0.89 20.66 -8.70
C GLY A 357 -0.49 20.05 -9.01
N PRO A 358 -1.13 20.38 -10.15
CA PRO A 358 -2.47 19.90 -10.47
C PRO A 358 -2.55 18.39 -10.74
N PHE A 359 -1.41 17.73 -10.96
CA PHE A 359 -1.33 16.28 -11.23
C PHE A 359 -1.28 15.45 -9.95
N ASN A 360 -0.94 16.06 -8.81
CA ASN A 360 -1.06 15.41 -7.50
C ASN A 360 -2.55 15.29 -7.16
N ARG A 361 -3.09 14.07 -7.16
CA ARG A 361 -4.51 13.80 -6.90
C ARG A 361 -4.64 13.21 -5.50
N THR A 362 -5.79 13.45 -4.85
CA THR A 362 -6.02 12.97 -3.49
C THR A 362 -7.29 12.16 -3.40
N GLY A 363 -7.18 10.96 -2.85
CA GLY A 363 -8.26 9.99 -2.66
C GLY A 363 -8.76 9.92 -1.22
N LEU A 364 -9.84 9.14 -1.00
CA LEU A 364 -10.49 8.97 0.29
C LEU A 364 -9.53 8.38 1.33
N GLY A 365 -8.75 7.36 0.95
CA GLY A 365 -7.79 6.71 1.84
C GLY A 365 -6.69 7.64 2.33
N GLU A 366 -6.17 8.48 1.44
CA GLU A 366 -5.19 9.51 1.77
C GLU A 366 -5.77 10.55 2.74
N ARG A 367 -7.00 11.02 2.50
CA ARG A 367 -7.73 11.95 3.39
C ARG A 367 -7.95 11.35 4.78
N LEU A 368 -8.41 10.09 4.85
CA LEU A 368 -8.61 9.37 6.12
C LEU A 368 -7.31 9.18 6.90
N LEU A 369 -6.17 9.09 6.20
CA LEU A 369 -4.87 8.96 6.81
C LEU A 369 -4.31 10.32 7.29
N ARG A 370 -4.40 11.40 6.51
CA ARG A 370 -3.62 12.64 6.76
C ARG A 370 -4.39 13.90 7.17
N ASP A 371 -5.72 13.97 7.01
CA ASP A 371 -6.48 15.23 7.24
C ASP A 371 -6.75 15.53 8.73
N GLY A 372 -6.27 14.70 9.65
CA GLY A 372 -6.38 14.93 11.09
C GLY A 372 -6.02 13.71 11.93
N PRO A 373 -6.13 13.81 13.27
CA PRO A 373 -5.79 12.71 14.19
C PRO A 373 -6.80 11.54 14.13
N ASN A 374 -7.99 11.78 13.57
CA ASN A 374 -9.05 10.78 13.37
C ASN A 374 -8.99 10.20 11.94
N GLY A 375 -9.88 9.24 11.63
CA GLY A 375 -9.92 8.53 10.35
C GLY A 375 -9.38 7.11 10.50
N ALA A 376 -8.32 6.78 9.76
CA ALA A 376 -7.68 5.46 9.74
C ALA A 376 -6.17 5.56 10.01
N VAL A 377 -5.58 4.54 10.64
CA VAL A 377 -4.11 4.42 10.79
C VAL A 377 -3.47 3.88 9.52
N ALA A 378 -4.22 3.09 8.75
CA ALA A 378 -3.82 2.60 7.45
C ALA A 378 -5.03 2.37 6.55
N TYR A 379 -4.81 2.48 5.24
CA TYR A 379 -5.80 2.31 4.20
C TYR A 379 -5.21 1.53 3.03
N ILE A 380 -5.78 0.38 2.71
CA ILE A 380 -5.50 -0.38 1.51
C ILE A 380 -6.64 -0.17 0.53
N GLY A 381 -6.35 0.26 -0.69
CA GLY A 381 -7.40 0.49 -1.70
C GLY A 381 -6.88 0.66 -3.11
N CYS A 382 -7.81 0.76 -4.06
CA CYS A 382 -7.50 0.80 -5.49
C CYS A 382 -7.30 2.25 -6.00
N VAL A 383 -6.29 2.49 -6.83
CA VAL A 383 -6.01 3.82 -7.44
C VAL A 383 -6.98 4.20 -8.56
N THR A 384 -7.66 3.23 -9.16
CA THR A 384 -8.64 3.43 -10.26
C THR A 384 -9.71 2.33 -10.20
N GLY A 385 -10.22 1.82 -11.34
CA GLY A 385 -11.24 0.77 -11.38
C GLY A 385 -10.85 -0.50 -10.63
N SER A 386 -11.70 -0.93 -9.68
CA SER A 386 -11.58 -2.19 -8.93
C SER A 386 -12.51 -3.25 -9.53
N GLN A 387 -11.95 -4.30 -10.12
CA GLN A 387 -12.71 -5.40 -10.72
C GLN A 387 -13.07 -6.48 -9.68
N PRO A 388 -14.06 -7.36 -9.95
CA PRO A 388 -14.48 -8.39 -9.00
C PRO A 388 -13.35 -9.32 -8.51
N CYS A 389 -12.33 -9.59 -9.34
CA CYS A 389 -11.16 -10.37 -8.91
C CYS A 389 -10.41 -9.71 -7.73
N ALA A 390 -10.51 -8.39 -7.54
CA ALA A 390 -9.89 -7.71 -6.39
C ALA A 390 -10.42 -8.20 -5.03
N LEU A 391 -11.56 -8.90 -4.99
CA LEU A 391 -12.05 -9.56 -3.78
C LEU A 391 -11.07 -10.62 -3.26
N THR A 392 -10.29 -11.24 -4.15
CA THR A 392 -9.26 -12.21 -3.80
C THR A 392 -8.11 -11.56 -3.01
N LEU A 393 -7.82 -10.27 -3.22
CA LEU A 393 -6.90 -9.52 -2.36
C LEU A 393 -7.45 -9.36 -0.94
N ALA A 394 -8.73 -9.01 -0.81
CA ALA A 394 -9.37 -8.88 0.51
C ALA A 394 -9.43 -10.23 1.23
N GLU A 395 -9.74 -11.31 0.50
CA GLU A 395 -9.68 -12.68 1.02
C GLU A 395 -8.29 -13.05 1.52
N GLY A 396 -7.26 -12.83 0.71
CA GLY A 396 -5.87 -13.10 1.08
C GLY A 396 -5.42 -12.26 2.29
N PHE A 397 -5.82 -10.99 2.34
CA PHE A 397 -5.53 -10.08 3.45
C PHE A 397 -6.18 -10.56 4.75
N VAL A 398 -7.50 -10.76 4.77
CA VAL A 398 -8.22 -11.21 5.97
C VAL A 398 -7.78 -12.62 6.38
N GLY A 399 -7.54 -13.51 5.42
CA GLY A 399 -7.01 -14.84 5.69
C GLY A 399 -5.61 -14.82 6.30
N ALA A 400 -4.75 -13.87 5.92
CA ALA A 400 -3.44 -13.69 6.54
C ALA A 400 -3.55 -13.22 8.00
N ILE A 401 -4.51 -12.34 8.30
CA ILE A 401 -4.84 -11.96 9.70
C ILE A 401 -5.29 -13.20 10.47
N GLY A 402 -6.22 -13.98 9.90
CA GLY A 402 -6.77 -15.20 10.49
C GLY A 402 -5.74 -16.26 10.87
N ARG A 403 -4.73 -16.44 10.02
CA ARG A 403 -3.62 -17.38 10.27
C ARG A 403 -2.58 -16.88 11.28
N GLY A 404 -2.71 -15.66 11.79
CA GLY A 404 -1.70 -15.07 12.65
C GLY A 404 -0.41 -14.74 11.89
N GLY A 405 -0.52 -14.27 10.63
CA GLY A 405 0.58 -13.68 9.87
C GLY A 405 1.81 -14.58 9.78
N GLY A 406 1.66 -15.71 9.07
CA GLY A 406 2.72 -16.70 8.93
C GLY A 406 4.03 -16.12 8.38
N ARG A 407 4.98 -15.85 9.28
CA ARG A 407 6.35 -16.31 9.08
C ARG A 407 6.34 -17.79 9.43
N GLU A 408 6.37 -18.67 8.44
CA GLU A 408 7.16 -19.89 8.65
C GLU A 408 8.57 -19.39 8.91
N ALA A 409 8.99 -19.37 10.18
CA ALA A 409 10.40 -19.27 10.49
C ALA A 409 11.09 -20.32 9.62
N GLY A 410 12.07 -19.89 8.83
CA GLY A 410 12.72 -20.73 7.84
C GLY A 410 13.04 -22.10 8.40
N SER A 411 13.04 -23.10 7.54
CA SER A 411 13.48 -24.47 7.80
C SER A 411 14.98 -24.52 8.14
N GLY A 412 15.37 -23.85 9.24
CA GLY A 412 16.56 -24.16 10.01
C GLY A 412 16.24 -25.42 10.78
N ALA A 413 16.66 -26.56 10.22
CA ALA A 413 16.76 -27.78 10.98
C ALA A 413 17.78 -27.56 12.11
N ASP A 414 17.32 -27.11 13.27
CA ASP A 414 18.00 -27.32 14.54
C ASP A 414 16.97 -27.24 15.66
N GLY A 415 16.61 -28.41 16.19
CA GLY A 415 15.75 -28.56 17.33
C GLY A 415 16.41 -28.02 18.59
N GLY A 416 16.04 -26.80 18.97
CA GLY A 416 16.34 -26.19 20.27
C GLY A 416 15.07 -25.61 20.84
N GLY A 417 14.52 -26.24 21.87
CA GLY A 417 13.33 -25.76 22.57
C GLY A 417 13.65 -24.54 23.43
N GLU A 418 13.44 -23.35 22.86
CA GLU A 418 13.19 -22.13 23.61
C GLU A 418 11.81 -21.59 23.20
N SER A 419 11.08 -21.08 24.17
CA SER A 419 9.78 -20.41 23.97
C SER A 419 9.97 -19.25 22.99
N ALA A 420 9.76 -19.49 21.69
CA ALA A 420 9.80 -18.44 20.69
C ALA A 420 8.77 -17.38 21.06
N SER A 421 9.24 -16.18 21.40
CA SER A 421 8.39 -15.00 21.48
C SER A 421 7.71 -14.86 20.12
N ILE A 422 6.39 -15.06 20.07
CA ILE A 422 5.62 -14.90 18.84
C ILE A 422 5.64 -13.40 18.52
N GLU A 423 6.41 -13.01 17.50
CA GLU A 423 6.38 -11.63 17.01
C GLU A 423 4.95 -11.28 16.57
N PRO A 424 4.47 -10.05 16.85
CA PRO A 424 3.15 -9.64 16.43
C PRO A 424 3.08 -9.61 14.90
N VAL A 425 1.96 -10.05 14.35
CA VAL A 425 1.65 -9.91 12.93
C VAL A 425 1.61 -8.45 12.56
N ARG A 426 2.36 -8.06 11.53
CA ARG A 426 2.38 -6.68 11.05
C ARG A 426 1.55 -6.54 9.78
N LEU A 427 1.06 -5.32 9.56
CA LEU A 427 0.22 -4.97 8.42
C LEU A 427 0.86 -5.33 7.07
N GLY A 428 2.16 -5.10 6.93
CA GLY A 428 2.96 -5.41 5.76
C GLY A 428 3.02 -6.91 5.46
N ASP A 429 3.02 -7.76 6.50
CA ASP A 429 2.98 -9.22 6.33
C ASP A 429 1.65 -9.64 5.71
N CYS A 430 0.54 -9.08 6.21
CA CYS A 430 -0.79 -9.34 5.67
C CYS A 430 -0.97 -8.79 4.26
N TRP A 431 -0.41 -7.62 3.96
CA TRP A 431 -0.44 -7.04 2.61
C TRP A 431 0.36 -7.91 1.62
N ARG A 432 1.59 -8.33 1.97
CA ARG A 432 2.37 -9.24 1.13
C ARG A 432 1.65 -10.56 0.90
N ALA A 433 1.14 -11.17 1.97
CA ALA A 433 0.39 -12.43 1.88
C ALA A 433 -0.87 -12.28 1.01
N ALA A 434 -1.52 -11.12 1.02
CA ALA A 434 -2.65 -10.83 0.15
C ALA A 434 -2.23 -10.79 -1.33
N VAL A 435 -1.12 -10.15 -1.66
CA VAL A 435 -0.60 -10.09 -3.04
C VAL A 435 -0.14 -11.48 -3.51
N THR A 436 0.58 -12.23 -2.68
CA THR A 436 0.98 -13.61 -3.00
C THR A 436 -0.24 -14.50 -3.21
N HIS A 437 -1.22 -14.44 -2.31
CA HIS A 437 -2.46 -15.19 -2.46
C HIS A 437 -3.20 -14.82 -3.74
N TYR A 438 -3.27 -13.52 -4.08
CA TYR A 438 -3.86 -13.05 -5.32
C TYR A 438 -3.16 -13.63 -6.56
N TYR A 439 -1.83 -13.60 -6.57
CA TYR A 439 -1.03 -14.14 -7.65
C TYR A 439 -1.35 -15.62 -7.91
N ASP A 440 -1.38 -16.43 -6.85
CA ASP A 440 -1.59 -17.87 -6.94
C ASP A 440 -3.06 -18.23 -7.25
N ALA A 441 -4.01 -17.59 -6.56
CA ALA A 441 -5.44 -17.90 -6.68
C ALA A 441 -6.04 -17.45 -8.03
N GLU A 442 -5.55 -16.36 -8.60
CA GLU A 442 -5.97 -15.88 -9.93
C GLU A 442 -5.12 -16.47 -11.07
N GLY A 443 -4.10 -17.28 -10.77
CA GLY A 443 -3.29 -17.98 -11.76
C GLY A 443 -2.43 -17.05 -12.62
N LEU A 444 -1.88 -15.99 -12.05
CA LEU A 444 -1.17 -14.94 -12.80
C LEU A 444 0.05 -15.45 -13.58
N ALA A 445 0.71 -16.51 -13.10
CA ALA A 445 1.85 -17.13 -13.78
C ALA A 445 1.49 -17.71 -15.16
N THR A 446 0.25 -18.13 -15.35
CA THR A 446 -0.22 -18.88 -16.52
C THR A 446 -1.41 -18.22 -17.20
N ILE A 447 -1.71 -16.97 -16.85
CA ILE A 447 -2.85 -16.26 -17.42
C ILE A 447 -2.56 -15.87 -18.87
N GLU A 448 -3.46 -16.25 -19.77
CA GLU A 448 -3.31 -16.02 -21.21
C GLU A 448 -4.37 -15.04 -21.74
N PRO A 449 -4.07 -14.29 -22.83
CA PRO A 449 -5.06 -13.47 -23.49
C PRO A 449 -6.27 -14.29 -23.96
N THR A 450 -7.45 -13.69 -23.86
CA THR A 450 -8.67 -14.21 -24.49
C THR A 450 -9.32 -13.09 -25.33
N PRO A 451 -10.39 -13.36 -26.09
CA PRO A 451 -11.14 -12.28 -26.74
C PRO A 451 -11.66 -11.22 -25.75
N SER A 452 -11.89 -11.59 -24.48
CA SER A 452 -12.25 -10.66 -23.41
C SER A 452 -11.05 -9.82 -22.97
N TRP A 453 -11.28 -8.57 -22.57
CA TRP A 453 -10.28 -7.71 -21.92
C TRP A 453 -9.99 -8.14 -20.48
N TYR A 454 -10.87 -8.96 -19.89
CA TYR A 454 -10.88 -9.24 -18.46
C TYR A 454 -9.62 -9.95 -17.95
N PRO A 455 -9.00 -10.93 -18.65
CA PRO A 455 -7.77 -11.56 -18.19
C PRO A 455 -6.61 -10.58 -17.97
N GLY A 456 -6.40 -9.62 -18.89
CA GLY A 456 -5.42 -8.55 -18.68
C GLY A 456 -5.75 -7.75 -17.41
N SER A 457 -7.03 -7.47 -17.17
CA SER A 457 -7.45 -6.77 -15.94
C SER A 457 -7.25 -7.53 -14.65
N ILE A 458 -7.27 -8.87 -14.68
CA ILE A 458 -6.89 -9.71 -13.53
C ILE A 458 -5.40 -9.49 -13.24
N PHE A 459 -4.54 -9.60 -14.25
CA PHE A 459 -3.11 -9.42 -14.04
C PHE A 459 -2.75 -8.06 -13.44
N PHE A 460 -3.26 -6.94 -13.97
CA PHE A 460 -2.92 -5.63 -13.41
C PHE A 460 -3.75 -5.22 -12.17
N GLN A 461 -4.66 -6.06 -11.66
CA GLN A 461 -5.54 -5.66 -10.57
C GLN A 461 -4.80 -5.45 -9.25
N GLY A 462 -3.91 -6.39 -8.88
CA GLY A 462 -3.11 -6.30 -7.66
C GLY A 462 -2.14 -5.10 -7.68
N MET A 463 -1.56 -4.80 -8.84
CA MET A 463 -0.69 -3.63 -9.04
C MET A 463 -1.39 -2.30 -8.71
N LYS A 464 -2.72 -2.22 -8.75
CA LYS A 464 -3.48 -0.99 -8.46
C LYS A 464 -3.83 -0.80 -6.97
N PHE A 465 -3.52 -1.76 -6.09
CA PHE A 465 -3.87 -1.68 -4.67
C PHE A 465 -2.71 -1.16 -3.82
N MET A 466 -2.84 0.07 -3.31
CA MET A 466 -1.81 0.73 -2.50
C MET A 466 -2.06 0.47 -1.03
N LEU A 467 -0.99 0.34 -0.24
CA LEU A 467 -1.04 0.43 1.22
C LEU A 467 -0.60 1.83 1.65
N PHE A 468 -1.55 2.66 2.05
CA PHE A 468 -1.27 3.93 2.74
C PHE A 468 -1.20 3.70 4.24
N GLY A 469 -0.02 3.81 4.83
CA GLY A 469 0.22 3.52 6.25
C GLY A 469 1.64 3.03 6.51
N ASP A 470 2.01 2.91 7.78
CA ASP A 470 3.25 2.23 8.18
C ASP A 470 3.04 0.71 8.06
N PRO A 471 3.79 0.00 7.19
CA PRO A 471 3.63 -1.45 7.02
C PRO A 471 4.04 -2.25 8.26
N SER A 472 4.78 -1.67 9.20
CA SER A 472 5.23 -2.36 10.40
C SER A 472 4.27 -2.26 11.59
N VAL A 473 3.10 -1.61 11.44
CA VAL A 473 2.11 -1.53 12.52
C VAL A 473 1.59 -2.95 12.88
N PRO A 474 1.51 -3.29 14.17
CA PRO A 474 1.00 -4.58 14.62
C PRO A 474 -0.53 -4.63 14.51
N LEU A 475 -1.08 -5.82 14.29
CA LEU A 475 -2.52 -6.04 14.31
C LEU A 475 -3.07 -6.17 15.74
N PRO A 476 -4.34 -5.78 16.00
CA PRO A 476 -4.93 -5.88 17.32
C PRO A 476 -5.25 -7.34 17.69
N GLY A 477 -5.28 -7.65 18.98
CA GLY A 477 -5.65 -8.97 19.48
C GLY A 477 -4.60 -10.07 19.28
N VAL A 478 -3.37 -9.71 18.88
CA VAL A 478 -2.19 -10.59 18.84
C VAL A 478 -1.17 -10.10 19.86
N VAL A 479 -1.58 -10.01 21.12
CA VAL A 479 -0.66 -9.78 22.24
C VAL A 479 -0.67 -11.05 23.05
N ALA A 480 0.47 -11.76 23.05
CA ALA A 480 0.70 -12.89 23.94
C ALA A 480 0.32 -12.49 25.36
N ASP A 481 -0.43 -13.34 26.05
CA ASP A 481 -0.91 -13.14 27.42
C ASP A 481 0.10 -12.35 28.24
N ALA A 482 -0.27 -11.11 28.60
CA ALA A 482 0.39 -10.43 29.70
C ALA A 482 0.08 -11.29 30.94
N ALA A 483 1.04 -12.13 31.33
CA ALA A 483 0.94 -12.93 32.53
C ALA A 483 0.63 -11.99 33.73
N PRO A 484 -0.27 -12.41 34.63
CA PRO A 484 -0.88 -11.56 35.65
C PRO A 484 0.09 -10.96 36.67
#